data_AF-A0A7V8YN11-F1
#
_entry.id   AF-A0A7V8YN11-F1
#
_cell.length_a   1.000
_cell.length_b   1.000
_cell.length_c   1.000
_cell.angle_alpha   90.00
_cell.angle_beta   90.00
_cell.angle_gamma   90.00
#
_symmetry.space_group_name_H-M   'P 1'
#
loop_
_entity.id
_entity.type
_entity.pdbx_description
1 polymer ?
#
loop_
_entity_poly.entity_id
_entity_poly.type
_entity_poly.pdbx_seq_one_letter_code
_entity_poly.pdbx_strand_id
1 'polypeptide(L)'
;MTSAVPDIDALVGVLASGAAEDDGERLDALAHHLQCAALLAERAPDDLELQVAGLVHDVASTVWPGRPATHARAGAALVEPLLGGRVAWLVGQHDQAKRYLVTTDPEYRARLSEASVITLEAQGGL
;
A
#
# COMPACT_ATOMS: atom_id res chain seq x y z
N MET A 1 6.55 -17.76 -13.85
CA MET A 1 7.17 -16.42 -13.83
C MET A 1 7.83 -16.30 -12.48
N THR A 2 9.16 -16.17 -12.43
CA THR A 2 9.88 -15.91 -11.18
C THR A 2 9.35 -14.62 -10.56
N SER A 3 8.89 -14.67 -9.32
CA SER A 3 8.48 -13.48 -8.57
C SER A 3 9.65 -12.50 -8.54
N ALA A 4 9.39 -11.21 -8.78
CA ALA A 4 10.39 -10.15 -8.65
C ALA A 4 10.93 -10.04 -7.21
N VAL A 5 10.22 -10.65 -6.25
CA VAL A 5 10.56 -10.68 -4.82
C VAL A 5 10.47 -12.14 -4.35
N PRO A 6 11.60 -12.88 -4.30
CA PRO A 6 11.61 -14.32 -3.98
C PRO A 6 11.49 -14.65 -2.48
N ASP A 7 11.86 -13.72 -1.60
CA ASP A 7 11.92 -13.91 -0.16
C ASP A 7 11.72 -12.59 0.62
N ILE A 8 11.75 -12.67 1.95
CA ILE A 8 11.56 -11.51 2.84
C ILE A 8 12.70 -10.50 2.69
N ASP A 9 13.94 -10.94 2.50
CA ASP A 9 15.08 -10.03 2.37
C ASP A 9 14.96 -9.20 1.09
N ALA A 10 14.53 -9.81 -0.02
CA ALA A 10 14.21 -9.10 -1.24
C ALA A 10 13.04 -8.12 -1.05
N LEU A 11 12.02 -8.47 -0.26
CA LEU A 11 10.89 -7.57 0.03
C LEU A 11 11.36 -6.34 0.81
N VAL A 12 12.20 -6.55 1.82
CA VAL A 12 12.84 -5.46 2.59
C VAL A 12 13.70 -4.60 1.66
N GLY A 13 14.43 -5.21 0.73
CA GLY A 13 15.22 -4.48 -0.28
C GLY A 13 14.37 -3.58 -1.17
N VAL A 14 13.19 -4.05 -1.60
CA VAL A 14 12.23 -3.22 -2.36
C VAL A 14 11.72 -2.05 -1.53
N LEU A 15 11.27 -2.29 -0.30
CA LEU A 15 10.84 -1.21 0.59
C LEU A 15 11.94 -0.15 0.76
N ALA A 16 13.18 -0.60 1.00
CA ALA A 16 14.34 0.28 1.15
C ALA A 16 14.65 1.09 -0.11
N SER A 17 14.40 0.54 -1.31
CA SER A 17 14.59 1.28 -2.58
C SER A 17 13.59 2.41 -2.79
N GLY A 18 12.47 2.43 -2.05
CA GLY A 18 11.53 3.55 -2.03
C GLY A 18 12.02 4.76 -1.21
N ALA A 19 13.21 4.69 -0.62
CA ALA A 19 13.86 5.84 0.02
C ALA A 19 14.41 6.81 -1.04
N ALA A 20 14.22 8.11 -0.81
CA ALA A 20 14.69 9.18 -1.71
C ALA A 20 14.06 9.22 -3.13
N GLU A 21 12.92 8.55 -3.35
CA GLU A 21 12.08 8.82 -4.52
C GLU A 21 11.27 10.11 -4.30
N ASP A 22 11.58 11.15 -5.07
CA ASP A 22 10.82 12.41 -5.11
C ASP A 22 9.64 12.27 -6.09
N ASP A 23 8.52 11.75 -5.60
CA ASP A 23 7.24 11.64 -6.31
C ASP A 23 6.37 12.92 -6.17
N GLY A 24 6.92 14.02 -5.65
CA GLY A 24 6.15 15.24 -5.39
C GLY A 24 5.17 15.15 -4.21
N GLU A 25 5.11 14.00 -3.52
CA GLU A 25 4.47 13.85 -2.21
C GLU A 25 5.41 14.39 -1.09
N ARG A 26 4.84 14.75 0.07
CA ARG A 26 5.61 15.35 1.17
C ARG A 26 6.58 14.36 1.85
N LEU A 27 6.50 13.08 1.49
CA LEU A 27 7.23 11.94 2.05
C LEU A 27 7.61 10.99 0.90
N ASP A 28 8.79 10.39 0.96
CA ASP A 28 9.14 9.29 0.05
C ASP A 28 8.34 8.02 0.38
N ALA A 29 8.34 7.05 -0.55
CA ALA A 29 7.54 5.84 -0.42
C ALA A 29 7.91 5.02 0.83
N LEU A 30 9.20 4.94 1.18
CA LEU A 30 9.62 4.23 2.39
C LEU A 30 9.08 4.92 3.65
N ALA A 31 9.17 6.26 3.74
CA ALA A 31 8.67 7.02 4.86
C ALA A 31 7.15 6.85 5.03
N HIS A 32 6.39 6.84 3.92
CA HIS A 32 4.95 6.56 3.94
C HIS A 32 4.64 5.18 4.53
N HIS A 33 5.31 4.13 4.04
CA HIS A 33 5.16 2.76 4.53
C HIS A 33 5.47 2.64 6.04
N LEU A 34 6.60 3.21 6.48
CA LEU A 34 7.02 3.18 7.88
C LEU A 34 6.05 3.94 8.79
N GLN A 35 5.53 5.09 8.34
CA GLN A 35 4.54 5.86 9.09
C GLN A 35 3.24 5.07 9.26
N CYS A 36 2.75 4.42 8.20
CA CYS A 36 1.56 3.57 8.26
C CYS A 36 1.74 2.44 9.26
N ALA A 37 2.86 1.72 9.21
CA ALA A 37 3.18 0.66 10.15
C ALA A 37 3.23 1.15 11.61
N ALA A 38 3.91 2.28 11.86
CA ALA A 38 4.05 2.86 13.19
C ALA A 38 2.69 3.27 13.78
N LEU A 39 1.84 3.95 13.00
CA LEU A 39 0.50 4.34 13.45
C LEU A 39 -0.39 3.12 13.73
N LEU A 40 -0.26 2.04 12.96
CA LEU A 40 -1.00 0.81 13.21
C LEU A 40 -0.46 0.08 14.45
N ALA A 41 0.84 0.13 14.72
CA ALA A 41 1.41 -0.43 15.95
C ALA A 41 0.89 0.26 17.20
N GLU A 42 0.67 1.58 17.14
CA GLU A 42 0.05 2.33 18.24
C GLU A 42 -1.45 2.02 18.41
N ARG A 43 -2.18 1.88 17.29
CA ARG A 43 -3.65 1.70 17.32
C ARG A 43 -4.10 0.27 17.55
N ALA A 44 -3.29 -0.70 17.11
CA ALA A 44 -3.59 -2.12 17.16
C ALA A 44 -2.32 -2.91 17.52
N PRO A 45 -1.78 -2.74 18.75
CA PRO A 45 -0.50 -3.31 19.15
C PRO A 45 -0.47 -4.85 19.08
N ASP A 46 -1.62 -5.50 19.30
CA ASP A 46 -1.76 -6.96 19.28
C ASP A 46 -2.01 -7.54 17.87
N ASP A 47 -2.10 -6.69 16.83
CA ASP A 47 -2.41 -7.11 15.46
C ASP A 47 -1.21 -6.91 14.52
N LEU A 48 -0.22 -7.78 14.64
CA LEU A 48 1.02 -7.72 13.85
C LEU A 48 0.77 -7.79 12.33
N GLU A 49 -0.19 -8.60 11.88
CA GLU A 49 -0.48 -8.70 10.44
C GLU A 49 -1.11 -7.42 9.89
N LEU A 50 -1.89 -6.67 10.69
CA LEU A 50 -2.38 -5.35 10.30
C LEU A 50 -1.23 -4.34 10.19
N GLN A 51 -0.31 -4.34 11.16
CA GLN A 51 0.88 -3.48 11.14
C GLN A 51 1.75 -3.75 9.90
N VAL A 52 2.01 -5.04 9.63
CA VAL A 52 2.75 -5.48 8.44
C VAL A 52 1.99 -5.15 7.16
N ALA A 53 0.67 -5.30 7.12
CA ALA A 53 -0.12 -4.90 5.96
C ALA A 53 0.03 -3.40 5.67
N GLY A 54 0.01 -2.54 6.69
CA GLY A 54 0.28 -1.11 6.52
C GLY A 54 1.68 -0.82 5.99
N LEU A 55 2.69 -1.58 6.43
CA LEU A 55 4.07 -1.47 5.93
C LEU A 55 4.18 -1.80 4.44
N VAL A 56 3.39 -2.75 3.93
CA VAL A 56 3.58 -3.32 2.58
C VAL A 56 2.44 -3.01 1.61
N HIS A 57 1.42 -2.24 2.00
CA HIS A 57 0.20 -2.07 1.19
C HIS A 57 0.46 -1.49 -0.21
N ASP A 58 1.43 -0.58 -0.32
CA ASP A 58 1.79 0.12 -1.56
C ASP A 58 3.09 -0.38 -2.21
N VAL A 59 3.69 -1.47 -1.70
CA VAL A 59 5.01 -1.97 -2.18
C VAL A 59 5.02 -2.30 -3.68
N ALA A 60 3.86 -2.66 -4.24
CA ALA A 60 3.73 -2.94 -5.66
C ALA A 60 3.93 -1.69 -6.54
N SER A 61 3.71 -0.49 -6.01
CA SER A 61 3.97 0.77 -6.72
C SER A 61 5.47 0.98 -6.96
N THR A 62 6.33 0.54 -6.03
CA THR A 62 7.79 0.54 -6.19
C THR A 62 8.25 -0.55 -7.15
N VAL A 63 7.67 -1.77 -7.09
CA VAL A 63 8.06 -2.88 -7.99
C VAL A 63 7.62 -2.63 -9.44
N TRP A 64 6.42 -2.07 -9.63
CA TRP A 64 5.81 -1.86 -10.93
C TRP A 64 5.25 -0.44 -11.06
N PRO A 65 6.13 0.57 -11.23
CA PRO A 65 5.71 1.96 -11.36
C PRO A 65 4.79 2.16 -12.57
N GLY A 66 3.89 3.15 -12.47
CA GLY A 66 2.96 3.50 -13.55
C GLY A 66 1.75 2.56 -13.70
N ARG A 67 1.43 1.74 -12.68
CA ARG A 67 0.26 0.84 -12.68
C ARG A 67 -0.73 1.09 -11.52
N PRO A 68 -1.20 2.34 -11.33
CA PRO A 68 -2.00 2.74 -10.16
C PRO A 68 -3.33 1.96 -10.04
N ALA A 69 -3.94 1.57 -11.16
CA ALA A 69 -5.21 0.85 -11.17
C ALA A 69 -5.15 -0.58 -10.60
N THR A 70 -3.95 -1.17 -10.51
CA THR A 70 -3.78 -2.58 -10.14
C THR A 70 -2.85 -2.80 -8.96
N HIS A 71 -2.28 -1.74 -8.38
CA HIS A 71 -1.22 -1.87 -7.37
C HIS A 71 -1.68 -2.65 -6.14
N ALA A 72 -2.89 -2.43 -5.60
CA ALA A 72 -3.43 -3.21 -4.49
C ALA A 72 -3.49 -4.72 -4.79
N ARG A 73 -4.05 -5.11 -5.95
CA ARG A 73 -4.15 -6.52 -6.36
C ARG A 73 -2.77 -7.12 -6.65
N ALA A 74 -1.88 -6.35 -7.27
CA ALA A 74 -0.52 -6.78 -7.56
C ALA A 74 0.30 -6.95 -6.26
N GLY A 75 0.12 -6.06 -5.29
CA GLY A 75 0.73 -6.12 -3.96
C GLY A 75 0.26 -7.34 -3.18
N ALA A 76 -1.06 -7.60 -3.18
CA ALA A 76 -1.61 -8.81 -2.55
C ALA A 76 -0.96 -10.09 -3.10
N ALA A 77 -0.91 -10.22 -4.44
CA ALA A 77 -0.30 -11.38 -5.09
C ALA A 77 1.22 -11.48 -4.85
N LEU A 78 1.90 -10.34 -4.72
CA LEU A 78 3.34 -10.28 -4.42
C LEU A 78 3.64 -10.76 -3.00
N VAL A 79 2.84 -10.35 -2.01
CA VAL A 79 3.13 -10.61 -0.59
C VAL A 79 2.53 -11.90 -0.05
N GLU A 80 1.46 -12.43 -0.64
CA GLU A 80 0.81 -13.67 -0.19
C GLU A 80 1.75 -14.85 0.07
N PRO A 81 2.68 -15.22 -0.85
CA PRO A 81 3.59 -16.34 -0.61
C PRO A 81 4.61 -16.09 0.51
N LEU A 82 4.80 -14.84 0.94
CA LEU A 82 5.79 -14.45 1.94
C LEU A 82 5.19 -14.16 3.32
N LEU A 83 4.00 -13.54 3.34
CA LEU A 83 3.38 -12.97 4.53
C LEU A 83 2.00 -13.58 4.85
N GLY A 84 1.52 -14.50 4.02
CA GLY A 84 0.28 -15.23 4.24
C GLY A 84 -0.98 -14.50 3.77
N GLY A 85 -2.10 -15.23 3.81
CA GLY A 85 -3.35 -14.82 3.18
C GLY A 85 -4.01 -13.59 3.81
N ARG A 86 -3.89 -13.39 5.14
CA ARG A 86 -4.53 -12.24 5.80
C ARG A 86 -3.86 -10.92 5.46
N VAL A 87 -2.52 -10.88 5.47
CA VAL A 87 -1.76 -9.70 5.03
C VAL A 87 -2.08 -9.39 3.56
N ALA A 88 -2.04 -10.41 2.69
CA ALA A 88 -2.38 -10.24 1.29
C ALA A 88 -3.81 -9.72 1.07
N TRP A 89 -4.78 -10.22 1.84
CA TRP A 89 -6.15 -9.74 1.78
C TRP A 89 -6.26 -8.26 2.17
N LEU A 90 -5.65 -7.85 3.29
CA LEU A 90 -5.65 -6.45 3.73
C LEU A 90 -5.03 -5.53 2.68
N VAL A 91 -3.87 -5.91 2.14
CA VAL A 91 -3.21 -5.20 1.03
C VAL A 91 -4.13 -5.12 -0.18
N GLY A 92 -4.78 -6.22 -0.58
CA GLY A 92 -5.66 -6.23 -1.74
C GLY A 92 -6.93 -5.40 -1.60
N GLN A 93 -7.39 -5.14 -0.37
CA GLN A 93 -8.64 -4.41 -0.11
C GLN A 93 -8.46 -2.91 0.08
N HIS A 94 -7.23 -2.38 0.22
CA HIS A 94 -7.07 -0.97 0.62
C HIS A 94 -7.64 0.03 -0.41
N ASP A 95 -7.63 -0.31 -1.71
CA ASP A 95 -8.30 0.48 -2.75
C ASP A 95 -9.84 0.48 -2.59
N GLN A 96 -10.42 -0.66 -2.26
CA GLN A 96 -11.86 -0.77 -1.99
C GLN A 96 -12.22 -0.02 -0.70
N ALA A 97 -11.36 -0.04 0.32
CA ALA A 97 -11.54 0.75 1.53
C ALA A 97 -11.55 2.26 1.21
N LYS A 98 -10.63 2.74 0.36
CA LYS A 98 -10.62 4.12 -0.14
C LYS A 98 -11.92 4.47 -0.85
N ARG A 99 -12.38 3.64 -1.81
CA ARG A 99 -13.64 3.85 -2.53
C ARG A 99 -14.85 3.88 -1.58
N TYR A 100 -14.91 2.96 -0.62
CA TYR A 100 -15.95 2.92 0.39
C TYR A 100 -15.99 4.20 1.22
N LEU A 101 -14.84 4.67 1.73
CA LEU A 101 -14.77 5.88 2.55
C LEU A 101 -15.15 7.13 1.75
N VAL A 102 -14.68 7.26 0.51
CA VAL A 102 -15.10 8.37 -0.38
C VAL A 102 -16.61 8.35 -0.66
N THR A 103 -17.23 7.16 -0.72
CA THR A 103 -18.67 7.02 -0.96
C THR A 103 -19.50 7.31 0.29
N THR A 104 -19.02 6.90 1.46
CA THR A 104 -19.80 6.86 2.71
C THR A 104 -19.53 8.03 3.64
N ASP A 105 -18.38 8.69 3.50
CA ASP A 105 -17.99 9.86 4.27
C ASP A 105 -17.76 11.05 3.33
N PRO A 106 -18.71 12.01 3.29
CA PRO A 106 -18.62 13.20 2.42
C PRO A 106 -17.37 14.05 2.66
N GLU A 107 -16.78 14.02 3.86
CA GLU A 107 -15.57 14.79 4.18
C GLU A 107 -14.29 14.06 3.77
N TYR A 108 -14.33 12.73 3.62
CA TYR A 108 -13.14 11.92 3.34
C TYR A 108 -12.49 12.27 2.01
N ARG A 109 -13.29 12.56 0.97
CA ARG A 109 -12.77 12.93 -0.36
C ARG A 109 -11.85 14.15 -0.30
N ALA A 110 -12.15 15.13 0.56
CA ALA A 110 -11.36 16.35 0.70
C ALA A 110 -10.01 16.12 1.42
N ARG A 111 -9.82 14.94 2.03
CA ARG A 111 -8.61 14.57 2.77
C ARG A 111 -7.63 13.73 1.95
N LEU A 112 -8.01 13.32 0.74
CA LEU A 112 -7.13 12.56 -0.15
C LEU A 112 -5.95 13.43 -0.62
N SER A 113 -4.77 12.82 -0.72
CA SER A 113 -3.64 13.44 -1.42
C SER A 113 -3.91 13.50 -2.93
N GLU A 114 -3.11 14.27 -3.66
CA GLU A 114 -3.21 14.34 -5.12
C GLU A 114 -2.99 12.96 -5.76
N ALA A 115 -1.97 12.20 -5.31
CA ALA A 115 -1.74 10.84 -5.77
C ALA A 115 -2.92 9.90 -5.46
N SER A 116 -3.56 10.08 -4.30
CA SER A 116 -4.75 9.30 -3.91
C SER A 116 -5.97 9.61 -4.79
N VAL A 117 -6.12 10.84 -5.27
CA VAL A 117 -7.18 11.22 -6.22
C VAL A 117 -6.90 10.63 -7.60
N ILE A 118 -5.67 10.74 -8.10
CA ILE A 118 -5.26 10.16 -9.40
C ILE A 118 -5.49 8.64 -9.41
N THR A 119 -5.05 7.96 -8.35
CA THR A 119 -5.23 6.51 -8.22
C THR A 119 -6.72 6.14 -8.14
N LEU A 120 -7.54 6.89 -7.39
CA LEU A 120 -8.99 6.68 -7.34
C LEU A 120 -9.64 6.76 -8.73
N GLU A 121 -9.27 7.75 -9.54
CA GLU A 121 -9.78 7.87 -10.92
C GLU A 121 -9.33 6.70 -11.80
N ALA A 122 -8.05 6.33 -11.72
CA ALA A 122 -7.50 5.17 -12.43
C ALA A 122 -8.15 3.84 -12.02
N GLN A 123 -8.69 3.76 -10.80
CA GLN A 123 -9.39 2.60 -10.24
C GLN A 123 -10.88 2.56 -10.65
N GLY A 124 -11.30 3.37 -11.62
CA GLY A 124 -12.67 3.45 -12.10
C GLY A 124 -13.54 4.44 -11.33
N GLY A 125 -12.94 5.39 -10.61
CA GLY A 125 -13.65 6.45 -9.89
C GLY A 125 -14.55 5.93 -8.79
N LEU A 126 -15.68 6.61 -8.57
CA LEU A 126 -16.82 6.06 -7.84
C LEU A 126 -17.67 5.22 -8.78
#